data_AF-A0AAW0NTP9-F1
#
_entry.id   AF-A0AAW0NTP9-F1
#
_cell.length_a   1.000
_cell.length_b   1.000
_cell.length_c   1.000
_cell.angle_alpha   90.00
_cell.angle_beta   90.00
_cell.angle_gamma   90.00
#
_symmetry.space_group_name_H-M   'P 1'
#
loop_
_entity.id
_entity.type
_entity.pdbx_description
1 polymer ?
#
loop_
_entity_poly.entity_id
_entity_poly.type
_entity_poly.pdbx_seq_one_letter_code
_entity_poly.pdbx_strand_id
1 'polypeptide(L)'
;METGLMNHQGSVEVFVHPLSTPGAAGICPEMLEVAEEANRAGDYDLAVEIYSSQLQDLQQPDRGLCLRKADSLARAGRISEALESYCTAAGISKLQPHELPLLVETIAKSLREKELGGPGTHGQSNGGTGEDGECPEEDEALDLFSCRMCRRLLHDPTTLECGHTFCKRCLDEQVIPECVQCKVKLPGPSPLRRINVVLSGLLDKLFSTESKARKLWVEGELLWKSQNLKDALDKYNAAVELGQGFPNFSDRDPHY
;
A
#
# COMPACT_ATOMS: atom_id res chain seq x y z
N MET A 1 32.24 -29.29 -23.01
CA MET A 1 32.76 -29.54 -21.64
C MET A 1 33.58 -28.30 -21.30
N GLU A 2 33.24 -27.43 -20.37
CA GLU A 2 32.29 -27.45 -19.26
C GLU A 2 31.74 -26.03 -19.05
N THR A 3 30.45 -25.97 -18.78
CA THR A 3 29.70 -24.80 -18.34
C THR A 3 29.96 -24.58 -16.85
N GLY A 4 30.59 -23.46 -16.48
CA GLY A 4 30.67 -23.01 -15.09
C GLY A 4 29.44 -22.19 -14.72
N LEU A 5 28.45 -22.82 -14.12
CA LEU A 5 27.30 -22.17 -13.49
C LEU A 5 27.79 -21.42 -12.23
N MET A 6 27.80 -20.09 -12.24
CA MET A 6 27.92 -19.31 -11.02
C MET A 6 26.52 -19.11 -10.42
N ASN A 7 26.31 -19.74 -9.27
CA ASN A 7 25.12 -19.62 -8.43
C ASN A 7 24.79 -18.16 -8.13
N HIS A 8 23.59 -17.74 -8.52
CA HIS A 8 22.93 -16.56 -7.98
C HIS A 8 22.50 -16.84 -6.53
N GLN A 9 23.40 -16.67 -5.58
CA GLN A 9 23.04 -16.51 -4.17
C GLN A 9 22.74 -15.02 -3.95
N GLY A 10 21.46 -14.66 -4.03
CA GLY A 10 20.98 -13.31 -3.70
C GLY A 10 21.29 -12.98 -2.24
N SER A 11 22.41 -12.29 -2.03
CA SER A 11 22.76 -11.70 -0.75
C SER A 11 21.78 -10.56 -0.53
N VAL A 12 20.83 -10.73 0.38
CA VAL A 12 20.05 -9.60 0.89
C VAL A 12 21.05 -8.73 1.63
N GLU A 13 21.62 -7.73 0.94
CA GLU A 13 22.40 -6.69 1.59
C GLU A 13 21.48 -6.04 2.63
N VAL A 14 21.74 -6.35 3.90
CA VAL A 14 21.12 -5.65 5.02
C VAL A 14 21.69 -4.24 4.96
N PHE A 15 20.99 -3.32 4.29
CA PHE A 15 21.32 -1.90 4.35
C PHE A 15 21.08 -1.43 5.78
N VAL A 16 22.15 -1.41 6.56
CA VAL A 16 22.11 -0.93 7.93
C VAL A 16 22.09 0.60 7.89
N HIS A 17 20.93 1.19 8.20
CA HIS A 17 20.80 2.65 8.29
C HIS A 17 21.81 3.20 9.32
N PRO A 18 22.69 4.15 8.94
CA PRO A 18 23.70 4.67 9.85
C PRO A 18 23.04 5.45 10.98
N LEU A 19 23.62 5.35 12.19
CA LEU A 19 23.20 6.17 13.32
C LEU A 19 23.50 7.64 13.04
N SER A 20 22.61 8.53 13.47
CA SER A 20 22.80 9.98 13.31
C SER A 20 23.94 10.48 14.19
N THR A 21 24.08 9.89 15.38
CA THR A 21 25.15 10.16 16.34
C THR A 21 25.72 8.85 16.91
N PRO A 22 26.74 8.27 16.26
CA PRO A 22 27.44 7.10 16.79
C PRO A 22 28.05 7.42 18.17
N GLY A 23 27.63 6.71 19.22
CA GLY A 23 28.13 6.91 20.59
C GLY A 23 27.38 7.96 21.42
N ALA A 24 26.17 8.36 21.03
CA ALA A 24 25.28 9.09 21.93
C ALA A 24 25.05 8.29 23.22
N ALA A 25 25.07 8.99 24.37
CA ALA A 25 24.78 8.37 25.66
C ALA A 25 23.38 7.71 25.61
N GLY A 26 23.31 6.40 25.85
CA GLY A 26 22.09 5.60 25.78
C GLY A 26 22.04 4.57 24.65
N ILE A 27 22.98 4.59 23.69
CA ILE A 27 23.09 3.55 22.66
C ILE A 27 24.17 2.53 23.05
N CYS A 28 23.79 1.25 23.19
CA CYS A 28 24.68 0.12 23.45
C CYS A 28 25.04 -0.61 22.14
N PRO A 29 26.29 -0.51 21.64
CA PRO A 29 26.69 -1.13 20.38
C PRO A 29 26.49 -2.65 20.35
N GLU A 30 26.74 -3.33 21.47
CA GLU A 30 26.58 -4.79 21.60
C GLU A 30 25.12 -5.20 21.41
N MET A 31 24.18 -4.41 21.93
CA MET A 31 22.75 -4.67 21.72
C MET A 31 22.36 -4.50 20.25
N LEU A 32 22.97 -3.54 19.54
CA LEU A 32 22.73 -3.36 18.11
C LEU A 32 23.27 -4.54 17.29
N GLU A 33 24.44 -5.07 17.64
CA GLU A 33 24.96 -6.28 17.01
C GLU A 33 24.03 -7.49 17.21
N VAL A 34 23.46 -7.64 18.41
CA VAL A 34 22.46 -8.69 18.70
C VAL A 34 21.19 -8.48 17.88
N ALA A 35 20.69 -7.25 17.76
CA ALA A 35 19.52 -6.95 16.93
C ALA A 35 19.76 -7.21 15.44
N GLU A 36 20.98 -6.96 14.95
CA GLU A 36 21.38 -7.26 13.57
C GLU A 36 21.49 -8.77 13.33
N GLU A 37 22.01 -9.54 14.28
CA GLU A 37 22.04 -11.01 14.21
C GLU A 37 20.62 -11.60 14.28
N ALA A 38 19.75 -11.09 15.16
CA ALA A 38 18.34 -11.48 15.23
C ALA A 38 17.63 -11.26 13.88
N ASN A 39 17.88 -10.11 13.24
CA ASN A 39 17.38 -9.85 11.88
C ASN A 39 17.92 -10.84 10.84
N ARG A 40 19.20 -11.21 10.91
CA ARG A 40 19.80 -12.23 10.02
C ARG A 40 19.22 -13.62 10.24
N ALA A 41 18.89 -13.95 11.49
CA ALA A 41 18.26 -15.21 11.88
C ALA A 41 16.75 -15.27 11.57
N GLY A 42 16.13 -14.13 11.21
CA GLY A 42 14.70 -14.01 10.95
C GLY A 42 13.84 -13.81 12.20
N ASP A 43 14.47 -13.60 13.36
CA ASP A 43 13.79 -13.24 14.61
C ASP A 43 13.56 -11.72 14.67
N TYR A 44 12.60 -11.26 13.88
CA TYR A 44 12.33 -9.84 13.71
C TYR A 44 11.72 -9.21 14.96
N ASP A 45 10.91 -9.94 15.73
CA ASP A 45 10.29 -9.41 16.95
C ASP A 45 11.35 -9.12 18.02
N LEU A 46 12.33 -10.00 18.22
CA LEU A 46 13.46 -9.73 19.11
C LEU A 46 14.25 -8.50 18.67
N ALA A 47 14.52 -8.35 17.37
CA ALA A 47 15.19 -7.15 16.86
C ALA A 47 14.40 -5.87 17.14
N VAL A 48 13.07 -5.90 16.97
CA VAL A 48 12.17 -4.78 17.28
C VAL A 48 12.18 -4.42 18.76
N GLU A 49 12.17 -5.41 19.65
CA GLU A 49 12.26 -5.21 21.09
C GLU A 49 13.57 -4.50 21.47
N ILE A 50 14.69 -4.98 20.94
CA ILE A 50 16.01 -4.38 21.20
C ILE A 50 16.05 -2.94 20.70
N TYR A 51 15.68 -2.67 19.44
CA TYR A 51 15.67 -1.30 18.92
C TYR A 51 14.71 -0.37 19.69
N SER A 52 13.57 -0.90 20.17
CA SER A 52 12.63 -0.14 20.99
C SER A 52 13.23 0.23 22.34
N SER A 53 13.91 -0.71 23.00
CA SER A 53 14.65 -0.44 24.24
C SER A 53 15.72 0.63 24.02
N GLN A 54 16.54 0.49 22.96
CA GLN A 54 17.59 1.47 22.66
C GLN A 54 17.03 2.86 22.35
N LEU A 55 15.85 2.97 21.73
CA LEU A 55 15.18 4.25 21.47
C LEU A 55 14.58 4.88 22.74
N GLN A 56 14.14 4.08 23.71
CA GLN A 56 13.58 4.57 24.99
C GLN A 56 14.63 5.24 25.88
N ASP A 57 15.87 4.76 25.81
CA ASP A 57 16.99 5.30 26.61
C ASP A 57 17.51 6.65 26.09
N LEU A 58 17.03 7.11 24.92
CA LEU A 58 17.44 8.36 24.30
C LEU A 58 16.48 9.51 24.62
N GLN A 59 17.04 10.69 24.88
CA GLN A 59 16.25 11.92 25.03
C GLN A 59 15.54 12.33 23.74
N GLN A 60 16.12 12.00 22.58
CA GLN A 60 15.54 12.21 21.26
C GLN A 60 15.72 10.95 20.41
N PRO A 61 14.71 10.57 19.61
CA PRO A 61 14.82 9.39 18.76
C PRO A 61 15.95 9.55 17.75
N ASP A 62 16.82 8.54 17.66
CA ASP A 62 17.82 8.48 16.59
C ASP A 62 17.16 8.02 15.28
N ARG A 63 17.36 8.79 14.21
CA ARG A 63 16.76 8.53 12.90
C ARG A 63 17.16 7.16 12.34
N GLY A 64 18.44 6.79 12.47
CA GLY A 64 18.96 5.51 11.98
C GLY A 64 18.30 4.34 12.71
N LEU A 65 18.20 4.40 14.04
CA LEU A 65 17.50 3.41 14.84
C LEU A 65 16.00 3.31 14.51
N CYS A 66 15.32 4.44 14.28
CA CYS A 66 13.93 4.43 13.84
C CYS A 66 13.75 3.67 12.52
N LEU A 67 14.65 3.85 11.55
CA LEU A 67 14.60 3.14 10.27
C LEU A 67 14.90 1.65 10.42
N ARG A 68 15.91 1.27 11.21
CA ARG A 68 16.21 -0.14 11.49
C ARG A 68 15.03 -0.84 12.17
N LYS A 69 14.39 -0.19 13.15
CA LYS A 69 13.16 -0.68 13.78
C LYS A 69 12.03 -0.84 12.78
N ALA A 70 11.84 0.16 11.91
CA ALA A 70 10.82 0.13 10.88
C ALA A 70 11.00 -1.04 9.90
N ASP A 71 12.24 -1.30 9.47
CA ASP A 71 12.60 -2.43 8.62
C ASP A 71 12.28 -3.78 9.27
N SER A 72 12.65 -3.95 10.54
CA SER A 72 12.34 -5.17 11.30
C SER A 72 10.82 -5.36 11.49
N LEU A 73 10.08 -4.29 11.81
CA LEU A 73 8.61 -4.31 11.90
C LEU A 73 7.96 -4.69 10.56
N ALA A 74 8.47 -4.15 9.45
CA ALA A 74 7.98 -4.50 8.12
C ALA A 74 8.20 -5.99 7.84
N ARG A 75 9.41 -6.52 8.10
CA ARG A 75 9.70 -7.95 7.92
C ARG A 75 8.88 -8.86 8.84
N ALA A 76 8.50 -8.39 10.02
CA ALA A 76 7.57 -9.08 10.92
C ALA A 76 6.10 -9.03 10.45
N GLY A 77 5.78 -8.34 9.35
CA GLY A 77 4.42 -8.15 8.86
C GLY A 77 3.60 -7.09 9.61
N ARG A 78 4.20 -6.37 10.55
CA ARG A 78 3.57 -5.33 11.38
C ARG A 78 3.62 -3.97 10.68
N ILE A 79 3.01 -3.91 9.49
CA ILE A 79 3.12 -2.76 8.56
C ILE A 79 2.70 -1.43 9.21
N SER A 80 1.63 -1.40 9.99
CA SER A 80 1.15 -0.17 10.62
C SER A 80 2.20 0.45 11.55
N GLU A 81 2.80 -0.37 12.42
CA GLU A 81 3.86 0.08 13.35
C GLU A 81 5.16 0.42 12.61
N ALA A 82 5.45 -0.30 11.52
CA ALA A 82 6.57 0.03 10.63
C ALA A 82 6.40 1.45 10.06
N LEU A 83 5.19 1.79 9.56
CA LEU A 83 4.87 3.11 9.03
C LEU A 83 5.01 4.21 10.09
N GLU A 84 4.56 3.97 11.32
CA GLU A 84 4.76 4.91 12.44
C GLU A 84 6.26 5.17 12.70
N SER A 85 7.08 4.12 12.65
CA SER A 85 8.53 4.23 12.82
C SER A 85 9.20 4.97 11.66
N TYR A 86 8.81 4.71 10.40
CA TYR A 86 9.25 5.49 9.24
C TYR A 86 8.83 6.96 9.32
N CYS A 87 7.61 7.25 9.76
CA CYS A 87 7.11 8.62 9.97
C CYS A 87 7.92 9.35 11.04
N THR A 88 8.30 8.67 12.12
CA THR A 88 9.19 9.23 13.15
C THR A 88 10.54 9.62 12.55
N ALA A 89 11.15 8.73 11.76
CA ALA A 89 12.40 9.03 11.04
C ALA A 89 12.24 10.20 10.05
N ALA A 90 11.11 10.25 9.31
CA ALA A 90 10.79 11.31 8.36
C ALA A 90 10.60 12.68 9.03
N GLY A 91 10.10 12.69 10.27
CA GLY A 91 9.95 13.89 11.09
C GLY A 91 11.30 14.51 11.50
N ILE A 92 12.35 13.70 11.62
CA ILE A 92 13.72 14.17 11.88
C ILE A 92 14.37 14.66 10.59
N SER A 93 14.32 13.86 9.52
CA SER A 93 14.82 14.24 8.20
C SER A 93 14.13 13.46 7.09
N LYS A 94 13.89 14.13 5.95
CA LYS A 94 13.17 13.57 4.80
C LYS A 94 13.74 12.21 4.39
N LEU A 95 12.84 11.24 4.23
CA LEU A 95 13.17 9.92 3.72
C LEU A 95 13.70 10.01 2.28
N GLN A 96 14.70 9.20 1.99
CA GLN A 96 15.29 9.06 0.67
C GLN A 96 14.71 7.83 -0.03
N PRO A 97 14.62 7.83 -1.38
CA PRO A 97 14.05 6.71 -2.12
C PRO A 97 14.69 5.35 -1.85
N HIS A 98 15.99 5.32 -1.52
CA HIS A 98 16.73 4.08 -1.22
C HIS A 98 16.41 3.50 0.17
N GLU A 99 15.71 4.24 1.04
CA GLU A 99 15.33 3.80 2.39
C GLU A 99 13.95 3.14 2.43
N LEU A 100 13.21 3.14 1.31
CA LEU A 100 11.86 2.62 1.18
C LEU A 100 11.71 1.25 0.46
N PRO A 101 12.70 0.67 -0.26
CA PRO A 101 12.49 -0.56 -1.01
C PRO A 101 11.94 -1.71 -0.17
N LEU A 102 12.48 -1.93 1.03
CA LEU A 102 12.03 -3.02 1.90
C LEU A 102 10.55 -2.86 2.26
N LEU A 103 10.15 -1.68 2.76
CA LEU A 103 8.75 -1.40 3.07
C LEU A 103 7.83 -1.63 1.87
N VAL A 104 8.22 -1.11 0.70
CA VAL A 104 7.42 -1.24 -0.53
C VAL A 104 7.32 -2.71 -0.97
N GLU A 105 8.42 -3.46 -0.91
CA GLU A 105 8.44 -4.88 -1.24
C GLU A 105 7.58 -5.71 -0.30
N THR A 106 7.67 -5.47 1.01
CA THR A 106 6.84 -6.13 2.01
C THR A 106 5.36 -5.80 1.80
N ILE A 107 5.00 -4.53 1.65
CA ILE A 107 3.60 -4.12 1.38
C ILE A 107 3.10 -4.80 0.10
N ALA A 108 3.90 -4.74 -0.98
CA ALA A 108 3.51 -5.36 -2.24
C ALA A 108 3.36 -6.88 -2.14
N LYS A 109 4.19 -7.56 -1.33
CA LYS A 109 4.07 -8.99 -1.07
C LYS A 109 2.81 -9.30 -0.28
N SER A 110 2.55 -8.59 0.82
CA SER A 110 1.35 -8.78 1.64
C SER A 110 0.06 -8.52 0.86
N LEU A 111 0.07 -7.55 -0.05
CA LEU A 111 -1.09 -7.28 -0.92
C LEU A 111 -1.31 -8.40 -1.94
N ARG A 112 -0.24 -8.91 -2.59
CA ARG A 112 -0.36 -10.06 -3.49
C ARG A 112 -0.86 -11.32 -2.77
N GLU A 113 -0.42 -11.55 -1.53
CA GLU A 113 -0.87 -12.70 -0.73
C GLU A 113 -2.35 -12.57 -0.32
N LYS A 114 -2.80 -11.37 0.05
CA LYS A 114 -4.21 -11.11 0.38
C LYS A 114 -5.16 -11.18 -0.83
N GLU A 115 -4.66 -10.91 -2.03
CA GLU A 115 -5.47 -11.00 -3.26
C GLU A 115 -5.45 -12.41 -3.89
N LEU A 116 -4.39 -13.20 -3.68
CA LEU A 116 -4.30 -14.61 -4.14
C LEU A 116 -4.92 -15.61 -3.16
N GLY A 117 -5.03 -15.26 -1.87
CA GLY A 117 -5.86 -15.99 -0.91
C GLY A 117 -7.24 -15.37 -0.88
N GLY A 118 -8.23 -16.03 -1.48
CA GLY A 118 -9.63 -15.55 -1.55
C GLY A 118 -10.24 -15.14 -0.20
N PRO A 119 -11.48 -14.63 -0.20
CA PRO A 119 -12.07 -13.95 0.95
C PRO A 119 -12.17 -14.91 2.15
N GLY A 120 -11.60 -14.50 3.29
CA GLY A 120 -11.84 -15.12 4.59
C GLY A 120 -10.66 -15.89 5.20
N THR A 121 -9.65 -15.16 5.69
CA THR A 121 -8.95 -15.61 6.90
C THR A 121 -9.10 -14.53 7.96
N HIS A 122 -10.29 -14.49 8.58
CA HIS A 122 -10.44 -13.87 9.88
C HIS A 122 -9.46 -14.53 10.84
N GLY A 123 -8.61 -13.71 11.45
CA GLY A 123 -7.80 -14.12 12.59
C GLY A 123 -8.68 -14.79 13.64
N GLN A 124 -8.21 -15.93 14.14
CA GLN A 124 -8.80 -16.59 15.29
C GLN A 124 -8.79 -15.63 16.48
N SER A 125 -9.96 -15.22 16.93
CA SER A 125 -10.20 -14.80 18.31
C SER A 125 -11.37 -15.60 18.87
N ASN A 126 -11.06 -16.37 19.90
CA ASN A 126 -11.98 -17.20 20.67
C ASN A 126 -13.11 -16.37 21.33
N GLY A 127 -14.34 -16.88 21.23
CA GLY A 127 -15.32 -16.89 22.33
C GLY A 127 -16.43 -15.83 22.36
N GLY A 128 -17.69 -16.28 22.34
CA GLY A 128 -18.83 -15.50 22.83
C GLY A 128 -20.15 -15.79 22.12
N THR A 129 -21.00 -16.61 22.73
CA THR A 129 -22.39 -16.89 22.34
C THR A 129 -23.34 -15.72 22.64
N GLY A 130 -24.26 -15.43 21.73
CA GLY A 130 -25.61 -14.94 22.06
C GLY A 130 -26.04 -13.56 21.55
N GLU A 131 -27.19 -13.59 20.84
CA GLU A 131 -28.29 -12.59 20.81
C GLU A 131 -28.28 -11.46 19.76
N ASP A 132 -29.09 -11.70 18.72
CA ASP A 132 -30.03 -10.81 18.01
C ASP A 132 -29.77 -9.29 18.06
N GLY A 133 -29.25 -8.75 16.95
CA GLY A 133 -29.21 -7.32 16.68
C GLY A 133 -28.96 -7.07 15.19
N GLU A 134 -29.78 -6.22 14.58
CA GLU A 134 -29.75 -5.84 13.17
C GLU A 134 -28.33 -5.58 12.64
N CYS A 135 -27.92 -6.31 11.61
CA CYS A 135 -26.63 -6.13 10.95
C CYS A 135 -26.55 -4.72 10.36
N PRO A 136 -25.63 -3.85 10.79
CA PRO A 136 -25.21 -2.74 9.95
C PRO A 136 -24.54 -3.39 8.74
N GLU A 137 -24.95 -2.99 7.54
CA GLU A 137 -24.29 -3.37 6.28
C GLU A 137 -22.78 -3.29 6.48
N GLU A 138 -22.12 -4.44 6.53
CA GLU A 138 -20.68 -4.52 6.67
C GLU A 138 -20.11 -3.71 5.51
N ASP A 139 -19.45 -2.59 5.82
CA ASP A 139 -18.68 -1.79 4.85
C ASP A 139 -17.59 -2.73 4.34
N GLU A 140 -17.93 -3.52 3.31
CA GLU A 140 -17.04 -4.42 2.58
C GLU A 140 -15.72 -3.68 2.42
N ALA A 141 -14.72 -4.12 3.18
CA ALA A 141 -13.52 -3.35 3.42
C ALA A 141 -12.82 -3.10 2.08
N LEU A 142 -13.11 -1.94 1.47
CA LEU A 142 -12.60 -1.65 0.13
C LEU A 142 -11.08 -1.70 0.17
N ASP A 143 -10.49 -2.50 -0.72
CA ASP A 143 -9.04 -2.62 -0.82
C ASP A 143 -8.38 -1.23 -1.04
N LEU A 144 -7.14 -1.10 -0.59
CA LEU A 144 -6.33 0.12 -0.53
C LEU A 144 -6.32 0.91 -1.85
N PHE A 145 -6.40 0.21 -2.99
CA PHE A 145 -6.35 0.83 -4.32
C PHE A 145 -7.71 1.09 -4.95
N SER A 146 -8.78 0.98 -4.17
CA SER A 146 -10.13 1.28 -4.61
C SER A 146 -10.45 2.76 -4.43
N CYS A 147 -11.01 3.37 -5.46
CA CYS A 147 -11.54 4.73 -5.38
C CYS A 147 -12.75 4.75 -4.45
N ARG A 148 -12.72 5.54 -3.38
CA ARG A 148 -13.87 5.62 -2.44
C ARG A 148 -15.13 6.29 -3.01
N MET A 149 -15.07 6.83 -4.22
CA MET A 149 -16.24 7.40 -4.91
C MET A 149 -16.93 6.39 -5.82
N CYS A 150 -16.20 5.72 -6.71
CA CYS A 150 -16.77 4.74 -7.64
C CYS A 150 -16.58 3.28 -7.20
N ARG A 151 -15.93 3.05 -6.06
CA ARG A 151 -15.64 1.75 -5.43
C ARG A 151 -14.85 0.75 -6.29
N ARG A 152 -14.30 1.20 -7.42
CA ARG A 152 -13.48 0.39 -8.34
C ARG A 152 -12.00 0.72 -8.21
N LEU A 153 -11.15 -0.12 -8.78
CA LEU A 153 -9.71 0.15 -8.92
C LEU A 153 -9.48 1.57 -9.48
N LEU A 154 -8.55 2.29 -8.86
CA LEU A 154 -8.16 3.64 -9.26
C LEU A 154 -7.72 3.69 -10.73
N HIS A 155 -8.34 4.57 -11.51
CA HIS A 155 -7.94 4.90 -12.88
C HIS A 155 -7.55 6.38 -12.93
N ASP A 156 -6.38 6.68 -13.49
CA ASP A 156 -5.77 8.02 -13.43
C ASP A 156 -5.83 8.58 -11.99
N PRO A 157 -5.19 7.91 -11.02
CA PRO A 157 -5.28 8.29 -9.61
C PRO A 157 -4.85 9.74 -9.41
N THR A 158 -5.62 10.50 -8.66
CA THR A 158 -5.34 11.89 -8.28
C THR A 158 -5.35 11.98 -6.77
N THR A 159 -4.22 12.36 -6.19
CA THR A 159 -4.04 12.53 -4.75
C THR A 159 -4.36 13.97 -4.35
N LEU A 160 -5.29 14.15 -3.42
CA LEU A 160 -5.66 15.45 -2.85
C LEU A 160 -4.61 15.93 -1.85
N GLU A 161 -4.65 17.21 -1.48
CA GLU A 161 -3.71 17.79 -0.50
C GLU A 161 -3.80 17.11 0.88
N CYS A 162 -4.97 16.56 1.22
CA CYS A 162 -5.16 15.75 2.43
C CYS A 162 -4.59 14.32 2.34
N GLY A 163 -3.97 13.94 1.22
CA GLY A 163 -3.35 12.63 1.01
C GLY A 163 -4.28 11.54 0.46
N HIS A 164 -5.60 11.74 0.49
CA HIS A 164 -6.55 10.77 -0.07
C HIS A 164 -6.56 10.79 -1.60
N THR A 165 -6.70 9.60 -2.21
CA THR A 165 -6.59 9.42 -3.65
C THR A 165 -7.89 8.91 -4.26
N PHE A 166 -8.24 9.47 -5.42
CA PHE A 166 -9.48 9.17 -6.17
C PHE A 166 -9.18 9.08 -7.67
N CYS A 167 -10.09 8.52 -8.47
CA CYS A 167 -9.96 8.61 -9.92
C CYS A 167 -10.09 10.08 -10.36
N LYS A 168 -9.25 10.54 -11.29
CA LYS A 168 -9.34 11.89 -11.86
C LYS A 168 -10.77 12.21 -12.33
N ARG A 169 -11.36 11.31 -13.12
CA ARG A 169 -12.72 11.46 -13.64
C ARG A 169 -13.76 11.66 -12.53
N CYS A 170 -13.66 10.93 -11.42
CA CYS A 170 -14.59 11.08 -10.30
C CYS A 170 -14.50 12.48 -9.67
N LEU A 171 -13.29 13.05 -9.61
CA LEU A 171 -13.07 14.41 -9.09
C LEU A 171 -13.43 15.53 -10.08
N ASP A 172 -13.48 15.22 -11.38
CA ASP A 172 -13.75 16.18 -12.47
C ASP A 172 -15.25 16.23 -12.83
N GLU A 173 -15.95 15.08 -12.78
CA GLU A 173 -17.39 14.99 -13.09
C GLU A 173 -18.29 15.51 -11.96
N GLN A 174 -17.77 15.61 -10.73
CA GLN A 174 -18.51 16.05 -9.55
C GLN A 174 -17.88 17.30 -8.93
N VAL A 175 -18.71 18.26 -8.53
CA VAL A 175 -18.25 19.39 -7.72
C VAL A 175 -18.13 18.92 -6.27
N ILE A 176 -16.91 18.61 -5.86
CA ILE A 176 -16.61 18.08 -4.53
C ILE A 176 -15.97 19.20 -3.68
N PRO A 177 -16.71 19.80 -2.72
CA PRO A 177 -16.18 20.89 -1.90
C PRO A 177 -15.26 20.39 -0.78
N GLU A 178 -15.36 19.12 -0.41
CA GLU A 178 -14.61 18.50 0.69
C GLU A 178 -14.27 17.05 0.39
N CYS A 179 -13.15 16.56 0.93
CA CYS A 179 -12.76 15.16 0.78
C CYS A 179 -13.83 14.23 1.37
N VAL A 180 -14.33 13.28 0.58
CA VAL A 180 -15.38 12.35 1.05
C VAL A 180 -14.94 11.47 2.22
N GLN A 181 -13.62 11.26 2.39
CA GLN A 181 -13.02 10.43 3.44
C GLN A 181 -12.77 11.21 4.74
N CYS A 182 -12.04 12.32 4.70
CA CYS A 182 -11.63 13.06 5.90
C CYS A 182 -12.29 14.44 6.09
N LYS A 183 -13.21 14.83 5.20
CA LYS A 183 -13.95 16.10 5.24
C LYS A 183 -13.09 17.38 5.17
N VAL A 184 -11.81 17.26 4.83
CA VAL A 184 -10.95 18.42 4.57
C VAL A 184 -11.45 19.15 3.32
N LYS A 185 -11.64 20.47 3.44
CA LYS A 185 -12.07 21.33 2.32
C LYS A 185 -11.05 21.29 1.19
N LEU A 186 -11.54 21.12 -0.03
CA LEU A 186 -10.68 21.15 -1.20
C LEU A 186 -10.54 22.59 -1.68
N PRO A 187 -9.34 23.00 -2.16
CA PRO A 187 -9.26 24.19 -2.99
C PRO A 187 -10.28 24.02 -4.12
N GLY A 188 -11.03 25.09 -4.43
CA GLY A 188 -12.17 25.06 -5.35
C GLY A 188 -11.85 24.41 -6.72
N PRO A 189 -12.85 24.17 -7.58
CA PRO A 189 -12.71 23.36 -8.78
C PRO A 189 -11.47 23.77 -9.58
N SER A 190 -10.42 22.94 -9.46
CA SER A 190 -9.12 23.25 -10.04
C SER A 190 -9.09 22.59 -11.42
N PRO A 191 -8.93 23.35 -12.51
CA PRO A 191 -9.03 22.81 -13.87
C PRO A 191 -7.90 21.83 -14.23
N LEU A 192 -6.90 21.67 -13.35
CA LEU A 192 -5.69 20.87 -13.60
C LEU A 192 -5.37 19.96 -12.42
N ARG A 193 -6.23 18.96 -12.18
CA ARG A 193 -5.91 17.85 -11.28
C ARG A 193 -4.81 16.99 -11.92
N ARG A 194 -3.68 16.88 -11.22
CA ARG A 194 -2.51 16.11 -11.67
C ARG A 194 -2.68 14.63 -11.33
N ILE A 195 -2.41 13.78 -12.31
CA ILE A 195 -2.37 12.33 -12.12
C ILE A 195 -1.11 11.97 -11.33
N ASN A 196 -1.28 11.12 -10.32
CA ASN A 196 -0.22 10.46 -9.59
C ASN A 196 0.36 9.33 -10.45
N VAL A 197 1.33 9.68 -11.30
CA VAL A 197 1.96 8.75 -12.24
C VAL A 197 2.69 7.58 -11.54
N VAL A 198 3.15 7.78 -10.30
CA VAL A 198 3.79 6.73 -9.50
C VAL A 198 2.74 5.68 -9.14
N LEU A 199 1.60 6.10 -8.59
CA LEU A 199 0.53 5.18 -8.25
C LEU A 199 -0.05 4.52 -9.52
N SER A 200 -0.21 5.26 -10.62
CA SER A 200 -0.62 4.67 -11.89
C SER A 200 0.34 3.56 -12.35
N GLY A 201 1.65 3.81 -12.29
CA GLY A 201 2.66 2.82 -12.67
C GLY A 201 2.71 1.62 -11.71
N LEU A 202 2.41 1.81 -10.43
CA LEU A 202 2.28 0.71 -9.47
C LEU A 202 1.05 -0.15 -9.76
N LEU A 203 -0.10 0.46 -10.03
CA LEU A 203 -1.33 -0.26 -10.35
C LEU A 203 -1.17 -1.08 -11.64
N ASP A 204 -0.51 -0.52 -12.65
CA ASP A 204 -0.21 -1.24 -13.89
C ASP A 204 0.71 -2.46 -13.69
N LYS A 205 1.58 -2.43 -12.68
CA LYS A 205 2.49 -3.53 -12.35
C LYS A 205 1.86 -4.57 -11.43
N LEU A 206 1.15 -4.13 -10.39
CA LEU A 206 0.58 -5.00 -9.36
C LEU A 206 -0.74 -5.63 -9.80
N PHE A 207 -1.57 -4.87 -10.54
CA PHE A 207 -2.92 -5.24 -10.99
C PHE A 207 -2.97 -5.16 -12.52
N SER A 208 -2.02 -5.83 -13.18
CA SER A 208 -1.81 -5.62 -14.62
C SER A 208 -3.04 -5.96 -15.47
N THR A 209 -3.84 -6.94 -15.05
CA THR A 209 -5.08 -7.35 -15.72
C THR A 209 -6.23 -6.43 -15.34
N GLU A 210 -6.47 -6.19 -14.04
CA GLU A 210 -7.59 -5.34 -13.61
C GLU A 210 -7.40 -3.88 -14.07
N SER A 211 -6.18 -3.36 -14.08
CA SER A 211 -5.87 -2.02 -14.59
C SER A 211 -6.18 -1.91 -16.09
N LYS A 212 -5.83 -2.92 -16.89
CA LYS A 212 -6.17 -2.95 -18.33
C LYS A 212 -7.67 -3.04 -18.56
N ALA A 213 -8.36 -3.92 -17.84
CA ALA A 213 -9.81 -4.03 -17.89
C ALA A 213 -10.48 -2.69 -17.52
N ARG A 214 -9.96 -2.02 -16.49
CA ARG A 214 -10.46 -0.70 -16.05
C ARG A 214 -10.26 0.38 -17.11
N LYS A 215 -9.11 0.41 -17.78
CA LYS A 215 -8.83 1.34 -18.90
C LYS A 215 -9.82 1.14 -20.05
N LEU A 216 -10.01 -0.11 -20.47
CA LEU A 216 -10.98 -0.45 -21.53
C LEU A 216 -12.41 -0.03 -21.16
N TRP A 217 -12.81 -0.26 -19.90
CA TRP A 217 -14.11 0.17 -19.42
C TRP A 217 -14.30 1.69 -19.51
N VAL A 218 -13.31 2.46 -19.04
CA VAL A 218 -13.35 3.94 -19.11
C VAL A 218 -13.38 4.43 -20.56
N GLU A 219 -12.62 3.82 -21.47
CA GLU A 219 -12.69 4.10 -22.91
C GLU A 219 -14.07 3.81 -23.50
N GLY A 220 -14.68 2.68 -23.12
CA GLY A 220 -16.04 2.31 -23.51
C GLY A 220 -17.07 3.36 -23.08
N GLU A 221 -16.97 3.86 -21.85
CA GLU A 221 -17.86 4.92 -21.35
C GLU A 221 -17.71 6.24 -22.13
N LEU A 222 -16.49 6.62 -22.54
CA LEU A 222 -16.26 7.81 -23.36
C LEU A 222 -16.89 7.67 -24.75
N LEU A 223 -16.75 6.50 -25.38
CA LEU A 223 -17.35 6.21 -26.68
C LEU A 223 -18.88 6.17 -26.60
N TRP A 224 -19.43 5.59 -25.53
CA TRP A 224 -20.86 5.55 -25.27
C TRP A 224 -21.44 6.96 -25.12
N LYS A 225 -20.80 7.84 -24.33
CA LYS A 225 -21.17 9.27 -24.22
C LYS A 225 -21.12 10.00 -25.56
N SER A 226 -20.26 9.57 -26.47
CA SER A 226 -20.12 10.11 -27.83
C SER A 226 -21.05 9.46 -28.85
N GLN A 227 -22.02 8.63 -28.40
CA GLN A 227 -22.97 7.86 -29.23
C GLN A 227 -22.34 6.83 -30.18
N ASN A 228 -21.05 6.51 -30.03
CA ASN A 228 -20.41 5.44 -30.79
C ASN A 228 -20.62 4.09 -30.08
N LEU A 229 -21.85 3.57 -30.18
CA LEU A 229 -22.29 2.41 -29.40
C LEU A 229 -21.56 1.11 -29.77
N LYS A 230 -21.19 0.94 -31.04
CA LYS A 230 -20.51 -0.28 -31.51
C LYS A 230 -19.13 -0.40 -30.88
N ASP A 231 -18.31 0.65 -31.03
CA ASP A 231 -16.95 0.64 -30.48
C ASP A 231 -16.98 0.63 -28.94
N ALA A 232 -17.98 1.26 -28.31
CA ALA A 232 -18.18 1.18 -26.87
C ALA A 232 -18.44 -0.25 -26.40
N LEU A 233 -19.31 -0.99 -27.10
CA LEU A 233 -19.60 -2.39 -26.78
C LEU A 233 -18.37 -3.28 -26.95
N ASP A 234 -17.59 -3.08 -28.01
CA ASP A 234 -16.33 -3.79 -28.24
C ASP A 234 -15.34 -3.57 -27.08
N LYS A 235 -15.25 -2.34 -26.54
CA LYS A 235 -14.43 -2.03 -25.38
C LYS A 235 -14.92 -2.70 -24.09
N TYR A 236 -16.23 -2.70 -23.85
CA TYR A 236 -16.80 -3.38 -22.68
C TYR A 236 -16.60 -4.89 -22.73
N ASN A 237 -16.82 -5.52 -23.90
CA ASN A 237 -16.57 -6.95 -24.08
C ASN A 237 -15.10 -7.29 -23.79
N ALA A 238 -14.16 -6.53 -24.34
CA ALA A 238 -12.74 -6.71 -24.06
C ALA A 238 -12.38 -6.52 -22.58
N ALA A 239 -13.04 -5.59 -21.87
CA ALA A 239 -12.86 -5.42 -20.44
C ALA A 239 -13.37 -6.63 -19.64
N VAL A 240 -14.54 -7.15 -19.99
CA VAL A 240 -15.14 -8.34 -19.35
C VAL A 240 -14.30 -9.58 -19.60
N GLU A 241 -13.79 -9.80 -20.83
CA GLU A 241 -12.92 -10.92 -21.16
C GLU A 241 -11.65 -10.96 -20.29
N LEU A 242 -11.08 -9.80 -19.95
CA LEU A 242 -9.97 -9.69 -19.01
C LEU A 242 -10.40 -9.95 -17.54
N GLY A 243 -11.65 -9.66 -17.19
CA GLY A 243 -12.20 -9.76 -15.84
C GLY A 243 -12.68 -11.16 -15.42
N GLN A 244 -12.87 -12.09 -16.35
CA GLN A 244 -13.37 -13.45 -16.07
C GLN A 244 -12.47 -14.31 -15.16
N GLY A 245 -11.29 -13.83 -14.78
CA GLY A 245 -10.38 -14.48 -13.82
C GLY A 245 -10.47 -14.00 -12.37
N PHE A 246 -11.30 -13.01 -12.03
CA PHE A 246 -11.30 -12.39 -10.69
C PHE A 246 -12.72 -12.24 -10.10
N PRO A 247 -12.96 -12.72 -8.87
CA PRO A 247 -14.29 -12.70 -8.24
C PRO A 247 -14.80 -11.28 -7.91
N ASN A 248 -13.94 -10.26 -7.90
CA ASN A 248 -14.29 -8.89 -7.49
C ASN A 248 -14.70 -7.95 -8.65
N PHE A 249 -14.70 -8.41 -9.91
CA PHE A 249 -15.00 -7.54 -11.05
C PHE A 249 -16.52 -7.31 -11.23
N SER A 250 -17.35 -8.31 -10.93
CA SER A 250 -18.81 -8.23 -11.02
C SER A 250 -19.45 -7.47 -9.86
N ASP A 251 -18.89 -7.57 -8.66
CA ASP A 251 -19.58 -7.13 -7.44
C ASP A 251 -19.37 -5.63 -7.13
N ARG A 252 -18.57 -4.93 -7.95
CA ARG A 252 -18.23 -3.50 -7.78
C ARG A 252 -18.90 -2.59 -8.81
N ASP A 253 -19.87 -3.12 -9.56
CA ASP A 253 -20.63 -2.38 -10.56
C ASP A 253 -22.12 -2.33 -10.21
N PRO A 254 -22.65 -1.21 -9.68
CA PRO A 254 -24.05 -1.11 -9.27
C PRO A 254 -25.05 -1.01 -10.46
N HIS A 255 -24.62 -1.38 -11.67
CA HIS A 255 -25.41 -1.26 -12.90
C HIS A 255 -25.52 -2.55 -13.72
N TYR A 256 -25.27 -3.70 -13.11
CA TYR A 256 -25.81 -4.98 -13.60
C TYR A 256 -27.12 -5.33 -12.91
#